data_AF-A0A4R6V252-F1
#
_entry.id   AF-A0A4R6V252-F1
#
_cell.length_a   1.000
_cell.length_b   1.000
_cell.length_c   1.000
_cell.angle_alpha   90.00
_cell.angle_beta   90.00
_cell.angle_gamma   90.00
#
_symmetry.space_group_name_H-M   'P 1'
#
loop_
_entity.id
_entity.type
_entity.pdbx_description
1 polymer ?
#
loop_
_entity_poly.entity_id
_entity_poly.type
_entity_poly.pdbx_seq_one_letter_code
_entity_poly.pdbx_strand_id
1 'polypeptide(L)'
;MTDRRGNGLLADAYVPLILLTPLLADTMLEALGRAGIAAYAVPLDEDVLDPDRAPGEQSSTDHLYVDANERRAAEEVLRAELPELVDPPGAGAAAPPDDPASSEQGRSSSDDEDDEVWADLVARFYDTDEGGREWPDAENVSGHAGGDLLDTPEPDEPPAPRLRPIRPRPPEERSAHGLDDGEHFVPPPPPPLPRGDLTSRAAWAGLLGGPAVLLVSTILGFSVPGWLVLAVLCAFVAGFVVLLIRMGDRPPRDSGPDDGAII
;
A
#
# COMPACT_ATOMS: atom_id res chain seq x y z
N MET A 1 -11.26 -16.88 -18.40
CA MET A 1 -10.08 -17.66 -18.81
C MET A 1 -8.90 -16.78 -18.48
N THR A 2 -8.04 -17.19 -17.56
CA THR A 2 -6.82 -16.42 -17.24
C THR A 2 -5.92 -16.46 -18.47
N ASP A 3 -5.64 -15.29 -19.05
CA ASP A 3 -4.79 -15.16 -20.25
C ASP A 3 -3.32 -15.34 -19.86
N ARG A 4 -2.96 -16.59 -19.54
CA ARG A 4 -1.60 -16.95 -19.13
C ARG A 4 -0.78 -17.30 -20.36
N ARG A 5 0.27 -16.51 -20.63
CA ARG A 5 1.26 -16.77 -21.67
C ARG A 5 2.43 -17.56 -21.07
N GLY A 6 2.87 -18.65 -21.69
CA GLY A 6 3.95 -19.47 -21.14
C GLY A 6 4.89 -19.99 -22.23
N ASN A 7 6.10 -20.36 -21.85
CA ASN A 7 7.14 -20.81 -22.79
C ASN A 7 7.06 -22.31 -23.16
N GLY A 8 5.96 -22.98 -22.83
CA GLY A 8 5.71 -24.38 -23.15
C GLY A 8 6.37 -25.40 -22.22
N LEU A 9 7.18 -24.95 -21.25
CA LEU A 9 7.80 -25.79 -20.24
C LEU A 9 6.96 -25.81 -18.96
N LEU A 10 6.97 -26.97 -18.28
CA LEU A 10 6.20 -27.20 -17.05
C LEU A 10 7.14 -27.41 -15.87
N ALA A 11 6.81 -26.82 -14.73
CA ALA A 11 7.46 -27.03 -13.45
C ALA A 11 6.44 -27.48 -12.40
N ASP A 12 6.95 -28.16 -11.36
CA ASP A 12 6.13 -28.63 -10.23
C ASP A 12 5.67 -27.46 -9.35
N ALA A 13 6.44 -26.38 -9.28
CA ALA A 13 6.13 -25.19 -8.51
C ALA A 13 6.66 -23.93 -9.20
N TYR A 14 5.88 -22.85 -9.12
CA TYR A 14 6.23 -21.57 -9.72
C TYR A 14 6.28 -20.46 -8.67
N VAL A 15 7.23 -19.55 -8.84
CA VAL A 15 7.46 -18.40 -7.95
C VAL A 15 7.52 -17.11 -8.77
N PRO A 16 7.08 -15.97 -8.19
CA PRO A 16 7.16 -14.67 -8.85
C PRO A 16 8.61 -14.23 -9.04
N LEU A 17 8.93 -13.65 -10.21
CA LEU A 17 10.24 -13.11 -10.53
C LEU A 17 10.23 -11.58 -10.57
N ILE A 18 9.44 -10.98 -11.48
CA ILE A 18 9.41 -9.53 -11.73
C ILE A 18 8.13 -9.11 -12.48
N LEU A 19 7.80 -7.82 -12.41
CA LEU A 19 6.76 -7.16 -13.20
C LEU A 19 7.38 -6.50 -14.43
N LEU A 20 6.88 -6.81 -15.63
CA LEU A 20 7.43 -6.35 -16.91
C LEU A 20 6.32 -5.87 -17.84
N THR A 21 6.63 -4.99 -18.78
CA THR A 21 5.69 -4.71 -19.88
C THR A 21 5.46 -5.98 -20.73
N PRO A 22 4.34 -6.12 -21.45
CA PRO A 22 3.98 -7.38 -22.10
C PRO A 22 4.99 -7.78 -23.17
N LEU A 23 5.53 -6.80 -23.90
CA LEU A 23 6.59 -7.01 -24.88
C LEU A 23 7.87 -7.57 -24.24
N LEU A 24 8.20 -7.08 -23.05
CA LEU A 24 9.39 -7.49 -22.33
C LEU A 24 9.21 -8.85 -21.65
N ALA A 25 8.00 -9.12 -21.15
CA ALA A 25 7.61 -10.42 -20.65
C ALA A 25 7.72 -11.49 -21.75
N ASP A 26 7.26 -11.21 -22.97
CA ASP A 26 7.39 -12.15 -24.10
C ASP A 26 8.86 -12.43 -24.44
N THR A 27 9.70 -11.40 -24.48
CA THR A 27 11.15 -11.53 -24.71
C THR A 27 11.79 -12.41 -23.63
N MET A 28 11.42 -12.19 -22.37
CA MET A 28 11.91 -12.98 -21.24
C MET A 28 11.42 -14.43 -21.26
N LEU A 29 10.17 -14.69 -21.67
CA LEU A 29 9.65 -16.04 -21.82
C LEU A 29 10.45 -16.84 -22.86
N GLU A 30 10.84 -16.21 -23.97
CA GLU A 30 11.69 -16.82 -24.99
C GLU A 30 13.12 -17.08 -24.47
N ALA A 31 13.71 -16.12 -23.76
CA ALA A 31 15.04 -16.26 -23.18
C ALA A 31 15.11 -17.39 -22.13
N LEU A 32 14.13 -17.44 -21.23
CA LEU A 32 14.01 -18.51 -20.24
C LEU A 32 13.72 -19.86 -20.90
N GLY A 33 12.93 -19.87 -21.98
CA GLY A 33 12.70 -21.08 -22.79
C GLY A 33 13.99 -21.62 -23.42
N ARG A 34 14.85 -20.74 -23.97
CA ARG A 34 16.19 -21.12 -24.48
C ARG A 34 17.09 -21.69 -23.39
N ALA A 35 16.97 -21.17 -22.17
CA ALA A 35 17.72 -21.65 -21.00
C ALA A 35 17.16 -22.95 -20.40
N GLY A 36 15.99 -23.43 -20.87
CA GLY A 36 15.34 -24.63 -20.34
C GLY A 36 14.54 -24.41 -19.06
N ILE A 37 14.29 -23.15 -18.67
CA ILE A 37 13.64 -22.78 -17.42
C ILE A 37 12.13 -22.60 -17.67
N ALA A 38 11.30 -23.31 -16.91
CA ALA A 38 9.86 -23.18 -17.05
C ALA A 38 9.35 -21.82 -16.55
N ALA A 39 8.60 -21.10 -17.39
CA ALA A 39 8.14 -19.75 -17.08
C ALA A 39 6.76 -19.43 -17.68
N TYR A 40 6.03 -18.53 -17.03
CA TYR A 40 4.79 -17.96 -17.55
C TYR A 40 4.55 -16.53 -17.08
N ALA A 41 3.85 -15.74 -17.88
CA ALA A 41 3.41 -14.40 -17.58
C ALA A 41 1.89 -14.36 -17.38
N VAL A 42 1.43 -13.50 -16.46
CA VAL A 42 0.01 -13.21 -16.24
C VAL A 42 -0.19 -11.69 -16.33
N PRO A 43 -1.10 -11.19 -17.17
CA PRO A 43 -1.38 -9.76 -17.25
C PRO A 43 -2.00 -9.27 -15.93
N LEU A 44 -1.55 -8.13 -15.45
CA LEU A 44 -2.21 -7.36 -14.42
C LEU A 44 -2.97 -6.22 -15.11
N ASP A 45 -4.29 -6.22 -14.90
CA ASP A 45 -5.16 -5.13 -15.33
C ASP A 45 -5.02 -3.98 -14.31
N GLU A 46 -4.22 -2.97 -14.65
CA GLU A 46 -4.15 -1.69 -13.93
C GLU A 46 -5.32 -0.78 -14.36
N ASP A 47 -6.56 -1.22 -14.18
CA ASP A 47 -7.78 -0.49 -14.61
C ASP A 47 -8.49 0.26 -13.46
N VAL A 48 -7.77 0.63 -12.39
CA VAL A 48 -8.42 1.19 -11.17
C VAL A 48 -8.09 2.66 -10.90
N LEU A 49 -7.18 3.33 -11.62
CA LEU A 49 -6.65 4.62 -11.15
C LEU A 49 -6.69 5.83 -12.11
N ASP A 50 -7.24 5.76 -13.32
CA ASP A 50 -7.33 6.98 -14.15
C ASP A 50 -8.44 6.93 -15.23
N PRO A 51 -9.63 7.52 -14.99
CA PRO A 51 -10.71 7.55 -15.98
C PRO A 51 -10.45 8.52 -17.15
N ASP A 52 -9.40 9.35 -17.10
CA ASP A 52 -9.11 10.38 -18.12
C ASP A 52 -7.86 10.07 -18.95
N ARG A 53 -7.29 8.86 -18.79
CA ARG A 53 -6.11 8.44 -19.55
C ARG A 53 -6.43 8.33 -21.05
N ALA A 54 -5.63 9.00 -21.87
CA ALA A 54 -5.75 8.96 -23.32
C ALA A 54 -5.72 7.50 -23.84
N PRO A 55 -6.62 7.11 -24.76
CA PRO A 55 -6.68 5.74 -25.27
C PRO A 55 -5.43 5.44 -26.11
N GLY A 56 -4.42 4.82 -25.49
CA GLY A 56 -3.17 4.45 -26.16
C GLY A 56 -2.03 4.00 -25.23
N GLU A 57 -1.99 4.48 -23.98
CA GLU A 57 -1.00 4.03 -22.99
C GLU A 57 -1.61 2.99 -22.06
N GLN A 58 -1.85 1.81 -22.59
CA GLN A 58 -2.09 0.63 -21.75
C GLN A 58 -0.75 0.21 -21.17
N SER A 59 -0.36 0.80 -20.04
CA SER A 59 0.75 0.31 -19.22
C SER A 59 0.37 -0.99 -18.51
N SER A 60 -0.25 -1.93 -19.24
CA SER A 60 -0.54 -3.27 -18.77
C SER A 60 0.78 -3.92 -18.39
N THR A 61 0.88 -4.37 -17.16
CA THR A 61 2.11 -4.95 -16.64
C THR A 61 1.88 -6.43 -16.42
N ASP A 62 2.76 -7.26 -16.96
CA ASP A 62 2.73 -8.70 -16.77
C ASP A 62 3.56 -9.10 -15.57
N HIS A 63 3.02 -10.00 -14.76
CA HIS A 63 3.78 -10.67 -13.73
C HIS A 63 4.39 -11.96 -14.27
N LEU A 64 5.72 -11.99 -14.31
CA LEU A 64 6.50 -13.14 -14.76
C LEU A 64 6.78 -14.10 -13.58
N TYR A 65 6.46 -15.37 -13.78
CA TYR A 65 6.66 -16.48 -12.86
C TYR A 65 7.60 -17.52 -13.47
N VAL A 66 8.45 -18.13 -12.64
CA VAL A 66 9.46 -19.13 -13.06
C VAL A 66 9.46 -20.34 -12.14
N ASP A 67 10.10 -21.44 -12.55
CA ASP A 67 10.31 -22.64 -11.70
C ASP A 67 10.97 -22.26 -10.36
N ALA A 68 10.36 -22.67 -9.25
CA ALA A 68 10.86 -22.46 -7.91
C ALA A 68 12.30 -22.97 -7.71
N ASN A 69 12.66 -24.09 -8.36
CA ASN A 69 13.98 -24.70 -8.24
C ASN A 69 15.06 -23.98 -9.07
N GLU A 70 14.66 -23.25 -10.11
CA GLU A 70 15.56 -22.59 -11.05
C GLU A 70 15.55 -21.06 -10.94
N ARG A 71 14.91 -20.51 -9.90
CA ARG A 71 14.80 -19.06 -9.66
C ARG A 71 16.14 -18.32 -9.77
N ARG A 72 17.22 -18.88 -9.21
CA ARG A 72 18.56 -18.26 -9.27
C ARG A 72 19.10 -18.20 -10.71
N ALA A 73 18.92 -19.26 -11.49
CA ALA A 73 19.32 -19.27 -12.89
C ALA A 73 18.46 -18.29 -13.71
N ALA A 74 17.17 -18.17 -13.39
CA ALA A 74 16.28 -17.21 -14.02
C ALA A 74 16.70 -15.75 -13.74
N GLU A 75 17.16 -15.45 -12.52
CA GLU A 75 17.71 -14.12 -12.17
C GLU A 75 19.00 -13.80 -12.95
N GLU A 76 19.84 -14.80 -13.24
CA GLU A 76 21.03 -14.63 -14.05
C GLU A 76 20.69 -14.33 -15.52
N VAL A 77 19.69 -15.03 -16.08
CA VAL A 77 19.15 -14.75 -17.42
C VAL A 77 18.52 -13.36 -17.49
N LEU A 78 17.75 -12.98 -16.46
CA LEU A 78 17.16 -11.65 -16.34
C LEU A 78 18.23 -10.56 -16.37
N ARG A 79 19.30 -10.71 -15.59
CA ARG A 79 20.40 -9.74 -15.56
C ARG A 79 21.12 -9.64 -16.91
N ALA A 80 21.24 -10.75 -17.63
CA ALA A 80 21.91 -10.77 -18.93
C ALA A 80 21.06 -10.12 -20.05
N GLU A 81 19.75 -10.38 -20.06
CA GLU A 81 18.84 -9.90 -21.11
C GLU A 81 18.34 -8.47 -20.83
N LEU A 82 18.26 -8.08 -19.56
CA LEU A 82 17.72 -6.78 -19.13
C LEU A 82 18.70 -6.02 -18.23
N PRO A 83 19.88 -5.63 -18.75
CA PRO A 83 20.88 -4.90 -17.98
C PRO A 83 20.35 -3.54 -17.51
N GLU A 84 19.50 -2.85 -18.29
CA GLU A 84 18.97 -1.53 -17.94
C GLU A 84 17.96 -1.54 -16.76
N LEU A 85 17.34 -2.70 -16.48
CA LEU A 85 16.46 -2.85 -15.30
C LEU A 85 17.26 -3.17 -14.03
N VAL A 86 18.46 -3.71 -14.18
CA VAL A 86 19.37 -4.02 -13.06
C VAL A 86 20.30 -2.85 -12.76
N ASP A 87 20.71 -2.12 -13.78
CA ASP A 87 21.50 -0.89 -13.72
C ASP A 87 20.74 0.24 -14.43
N PRO A 88 19.91 1.02 -13.72
CA PRO A 88 19.31 2.20 -14.33
C PRO A 88 20.44 3.15 -14.80
N PRO A 89 20.35 3.74 -16.01
CA PRO A 89 21.36 4.68 -16.50
C PRO A 89 21.40 5.90 -15.56
N GLY A 90 22.34 5.85 -14.61
CA GLY A 90 22.42 6.72 -13.43
C GLY A 90 23.26 6.11 -12.29
N ALA A 91 23.40 4.78 -12.24
CA ALA A 91 24.26 4.07 -11.27
C ALA A 91 25.70 3.79 -11.79
N GLY A 92 26.12 4.49 -12.85
CA GLY A 92 27.41 4.30 -13.48
C GLY A 92 28.51 5.18 -12.89
N ALA A 93 29.11 4.78 -11.78
CA ALA A 93 30.48 5.18 -11.43
C ALA A 93 31.24 4.09 -10.65
N ALA A 94 32.01 3.33 -11.42
CA ALA A 94 33.18 2.53 -11.04
C ALA A 94 32.96 1.10 -10.49
N ALA A 95 33.08 0.14 -11.41
CA ALA A 95 33.50 -1.23 -11.10
C ALA A 95 34.91 -1.25 -10.45
N PRO A 96 35.21 -2.25 -9.59
CA PRO A 96 36.37 -2.26 -8.71
C PRO A 96 37.66 -2.71 -9.41
N PRO A 97 38.86 -2.21 -9.03
CA PRO A 97 40.09 -2.96 -9.23
C PRO A 97 40.25 -3.97 -8.09
N ASP A 98 40.46 -5.24 -8.44
CA ASP A 98 40.85 -6.29 -7.52
C ASP A 98 42.12 -5.90 -6.74
N ASP A 99 42.04 -5.84 -5.40
CA ASP A 99 43.16 -6.23 -4.54
C ASP A 99 42.67 -6.74 -3.16
N PRO A 100 43.22 -7.87 -2.63
CA PRO A 100 42.64 -8.61 -1.53
C PRO A 100 43.33 -8.28 -0.20
N ALA A 101 42.87 -7.28 0.54
CA ALA A 101 43.03 -7.21 2.00
C ALA A 101 42.39 -5.94 2.56
N SER A 102 41.53 -6.13 3.56
CA SER A 102 41.24 -5.23 4.71
C SER A 102 39.74 -5.01 4.89
N SER A 103 39.11 -6.05 5.43
CA SER A 103 37.89 -5.96 6.22
C SER A 103 38.09 -5.01 7.43
N GLU A 104 37.05 -4.23 7.73
CA GLU A 104 36.69 -3.63 9.04
C GLU A 104 36.76 -2.10 9.24
N GLN A 105 37.11 -1.25 8.25
CA GLN A 105 37.09 0.22 8.43
C GLN A 105 36.02 1.02 7.63
N GLY A 106 35.26 0.39 6.74
CA GLY A 106 34.40 1.11 5.78
C GLY A 106 32.90 1.21 6.09
N ARG A 107 32.41 0.76 7.25
CA ARG A 107 30.97 0.87 7.59
C ARG A 107 30.57 2.24 8.13
N SER A 108 31.50 3.03 8.67
CA SER A 108 31.17 4.36 9.18
C SER A 108 31.17 5.42 8.08
N SER A 109 31.98 5.27 7.04
CA SER A 109 32.05 6.25 5.94
C SER A 109 30.85 6.17 5.00
N SER A 110 30.27 4.98 4.81
CA SER A 110 29.06 4.81 3.98
C SER A 110 27.83 5.44 4.64
N ASP A 111 27.73 5.35 5.97
CA ASP A 111 26.60 5.93 6.72
C ASP A 111 26.67 7.47 6.67
N ASP A 112 27.87 8.04 6.79
CA ASP A 112 28.09 9.49 6.66
C ASP A 112 27.81 9.99 5.22
N GLU A 113 28.19 9.22 4.19
CA GLU A 113 27.91 9.52 2.78
C GLU A 113 26.41 9.45 2.45
N ASP A 114 25.70 8.44 2.98
CA ASP A 114 24.25 8.28 2.81
C ASP A 114 23.46 9.42 3.49
N ASP A 115 23.89 9.84 4.68
CA ASP A 115 23.31 10.97 5.41
C ASP A 115 23.53 12.31 4.66
N GLU A 116 24.69 12.49 4.02
CA GLU A 116 24.97 13.67 3.19
C GLU A 116 24.10 13.70 1.92
N VAL A 117 23.91 12.54 1.26
CA VAL A 117 23.02 12.42 0.09
C VAL A 117 21.56 12.66 0.47
N TRP A 118 21.13 12.12 1.62
CA TRP A 118 19.77 12.35 2.12
C TRP A 118 19.54 13.82 2.47
N ALA A 119 20.52 14.46 3.12
CA ALA A 119 20.46 15.88 3.45
C ALA A 119 20.35 16.77 2.20
N ASP A 120 21.08 16.46 1.12
CA ASP A 120 20.97 17.15 -0.17
C ASP A 120 19.58 16.99 -0.80
N LEU A 121 19.03 15.77 -0.79
CA LEU A 121 17.69 15.48 -1.31
C LEU A 121 16.60 16.26 -0.56
N VAL A 122 16.71 16.29 0.77
CA VAL A 122 15.79 17.02 1.65
C VAL A 122 15.94 18.53 1.46
N ALA A 123 17.17 19.04 1.35
CA ALA A 123 17.42 20.45 1.07
C ALA A 123 16.79 20.86 -0.25
N ARG A 124 16.99 20.10 -1.33
CA ARG A 124 16.39 20.35 -2.64
C ARG A 124 14.86 20.29 -2.63
N PHE A 125 14.28 19.40 -1.82
CA PHE A 125 12.83 19.32 -1.65
C PHE A 125 12.26 20.61 -1.04
N TYR A 126 12.92 21.16 -0.01
CA TYR A 126 12.51 22.40 0.64
C TYR A 126 12.94 23.70 -0.08
N ASP A 127 13.97 23.64 -0.93
CA ASP A 127 14.44 24.74 -1.79
C ASP A 127 13.64 24.83 -3.11
N THR A 128 12.78 23.84 -3.38
CA THR A 128 11.73 23.98 -4.38
C THR A 128 10.69 24.94 -3.83
N ASP A 129 10.73 26.20 -4.27
CA ASP A 129 9.75 27.25 -3.97
C ASP A 129 8.32 26.69 -3.90
N GLU A 130 7.53 27.15 -2.92
CA GLU A 130 6.08 26.92 -2.77
C GLU A 130 5.24 27.43 -3.97
N GLY A 131 5.89 27.79 -5.09
CA GLY A 131 5.30 28.19 -6.35
C GLY A 131 4.96 27.01 -7.25
N GLY A 132 3.84 26.35 -6.95
CA GLY A 132 3.03 25.71 -8.00
C GLY A 132 3.42 24.29 -8.40
N ARG A 133 3.52 23.37 -7.43
CA ARG A 133 2.88 22.06 -7.69
C ARG A 133 1.40 22.24 -7.39
N GLU A 134 0.70 22.82 -8.37
CA GLU A 134 -0.74 22.87 -8.40
C GLU A 134 -1.20 21.41 -8.49
N TRP A 135 -1.60 20.87 -7.34
CA TRP A 135 -2.37 19.65 -7.27
C TRP A 135 -3.51 19.77 -8.29
N PRO A 136 -3.83 18.74 -9.10
CA PRO A 136 -4.80 18.87 -10.18
C PRO A 136 -6.05 19.59 -9.68
N ASP A 137 -6.51 20.60 -10.39
CA ASP A 137 -7.65 21.42 -9.95
C ASP A 137 -8.91 20.59 -9.64
N ALA A 138 -9.03 19.42 -10.26
CA ALA A 138 -10.08 18.43 -10.00
C ALA A 138 -10.10 17.92 -8.54
N GLU A 139 -8.99 18.03 -7.83
CA GLU A 139 -8.81 17.60 -6.45
C GLU A 139 -8.65 18.78 -5.46
N ASN A 140 -8.67 20.03 -5.94
CA ASN A 140 -8.69 21.22 -5.09
C ASN A 140 -10.12 21.47 -4.56
N VAL A 141 -10.36 21.10 -3.29
CA VAL A 141 -11.64 21.41 -2.62
C VAL A 141 -11.57 22.84 -2.06
N SER A 142 -12.33 23.77 -2.64
CA SER A 142 -12.32 25.18 -2.20
C SER A 142 -12.88 25.32 -0.77
N GLY A 143 -11.98 25.52 0.20
CA GLY A 143 -12.30 25.80 1.59
C GLY A 143 -12.98 27.16 1.73
N HIS A 144 -14.25 27.16 2.14
CA HIS A 144 -14.97 28.37 2.52
C HIS A 144 -14.44 28.86 3.88
N ALA A 145 -13.29 29.52 3.89
CA ALA A 145 -12.75 30.20 5.06
C ALA A 145 -13.26 31.64 5.10
N GLY A 146 -13.92 31.98 6.21
CA GLY A 146 -14.43 33.32 6.48
C GLY A 146 -13.33 34.39 6.46
N GLY A 147 -13.73 35.57 5.99
CA GLY A 147 -12.90 36.78 5.99
C GLY A 147 -13.80 38.01 6.04
N ASP A 148 -13.83 38.61 7.22
CA ASP A 148 -14.51 39.83 7.63
C ASP A 148 -13.86 41.07 6.98
N LEU A 149 -14.71 41.99 6.52
CA LEU A 149 -14.57 43.45 6.50
C LEU A 149 -13.48 44.20 5.66
N LEU A 150 -14.02 45.09 4.81
CA LEU A 150 -13.54 46.46 4.47
C LEU A 150 -12.49 46.62 3.35
N ASP A 151 -12.94 46.87 2.11
CA ASP A 151 -12.50 48.06 1.34
C ASP A 151 -13.36 48.30 0.09
N THR A 152 -13.98 49.49 -0.03
CA THR A 152 -14.63 50.00 -1.26
C THR A 152 -14.48 51.52 -1.28
N PRO A 153 -13.98 52.13 -2.38
CA PRO A 153 -14.81 53.10 -3.14
C PRO A 153 -14.53 53.09 -4.68
N GLU A 154 -15.50 52.86 -5.58
CA GLU A 154 -16.51 53.76 -6.21
C GLU A 154 -16.02 54.62 -7.42
N PRO A 155 -16.87 55.17 -8.32
CA PRO A 155 -18.01 54.65 -9.11
C PRO A 155 -17.88 55.03 -10.63
N ASP A 156 -18.69 54.61 -11.62
CA ASP A 156 -20.05 55.08 -11.95
C ASP A 156 -20.66 54.27 -13.13
N GLU A 157 -21.78 53.56 -12.92
CA GLU A 157 -22.78 53.25 -13.96
C GLU A 157 -24.21 53.35 -13.36
N PRO A 158 -25.19 54.01 -14.01
CA PRO A 158 -26.43 54.50 -13.37
C PRO A 158 -27.68 53.61 -13.60
N PRO A 159 -28.88 53.98 -13.11
CA PRO A 159 -29.46 53.57 -11.83
C PRO A 159 -30.58 52.52 -11.99
N ALA A 160 -30.43 51.35 -11.38
CA ALA A 160 -31.46 50.32 -11.32
C ALA A 160 -32.54 50.64 -10.25
N PRO A 161 -33.80 50.23 -10.45
CA PRO A 161 -34.96 50.76 -9.74
C PRO A 161 -34.99 50.41 -8.25
N ARG A 162 -35.34 51.43 -7.46
CA ARG A 162 -35.51 51.39 -6.01
C ARG A 162 -36.61 50.41 -5.61
N LEU A 163 -36.23 49.25 -5.12
CA LEU A 163 -37.11 48.43 -4.30
C LEU A 163 -37.33 49.19 -2.98
N ARG A 164 -38.61 49.49 -2.72
CA ARG A 164 -39.08 50.22 -1.54
C ARG A 164 -38.61 49.54 -0.26
N PRO A 165 -38.44 50.31 0.83
CA PRO A 165 -38.22 49.72 2.13
C PRO A 165 -39.46 48.90 2.50
N ILE A 166 -39.28 47.58 2.59
CA ILE A 166 -40.23 46.77 3.34
C ILE A 166 -39.99 47.16 4.80
N ARG A 167 -40.79 48.12 5.25
CA ARG A 167 -41.08 48.36 6.67
C ARG A 167 -41.22 46.97 7.30
N PRO A 168 -40.42 46.59 8.31
CA PRO A 168 -40.47 45.24 8.87
C PRO A 168 -41.91 45.02 9.27
N ARG A 169 -42.57 44.13 8.53
CA ARG A 169 -43.85 43.60 8.95
C ARG A 169 -43.54 43.01 10.34
N PRO A 170 -44.32 43.36 11.38
CA PRO A 170 -44.21 42.64 12.64
C PRO A 170 -44.26 41.16 12.29
N PRO A 171 -43.43 40.30 12.92
CA PRO A 171 -43.33 38.91 12.53
C PRO A 171 -44.71 38.28 12.68
N GLU A 172 -45.46 38.22 11.58
CA GLU A 172 -46.51 37.24 11.45
C GLU A 172 -45.74 35.95 11.43
N GLU A 173 -45.97 35.17 12.49
CA GLU A 173 -45.43 33.88 12.82
C GLU A 173 -45.59 32.92 11.63
N ARG A 174 -44.78 33.10 10.58
CA ARG A 174 -44.24 31.97 9.85
C ARG A 174 -43.33 31.33 10.85
N SER A 175 -43.91 30.39 11.59
CA SER A 175 -43.22 29.51 12.50
C SER A 175 -41.87 29.21 11.89
N ALA A 176 -40.82 29.63 12.59
CA ALA A 176 -39.52 29.03 12.45
C ALA A 176 -39.73 27.54 12.74
N HIS A 177 -40.01 26.74 11.71
CA HIS A 177 -39.70 25.33 11.73
C HIS A 177 -38.45 25.25 10.89
N GLY A 178 -37.39 24.82 11.57
CA GLY A 178 -36.02 25.20 11.31
C GLY A 178 -35.59 24.93 9.87
N LEU A 179 -34.56 25.66 9.46
CA LEU A 179 -33.54 25.07 8.61
C LEU A 179 -33.18 23.75 9.31
N ASP A 180 -33.69 22.65 8.78
CA ASP A 180 -33.54 21.35 9.43
C ASP A 180 -32.06 20.99 9.34
N ASP A 181 -31.38 21.04 10.48
CA ASP A 181 -30.07 20.44 10.74
C ASP A 181 -30.17 18.89 10.65
N GLY A 182 -30.91 18.37 9.67
CA GLY A 182 -31.48 17.01 9.64
C GLY A 182 -30.89 16.08 8.58
N GLU A 183 -30.00 16.56 7.70
CA GLU A 183 -29.36 15.72 6.67
C GLU A 183 -27.89 15.39 6.98
N HIS A 184 -27.41 15.66 8.20
CA HIS A 184 -26.09 15.19 8.60
C HIS A 184 -26.17 13.71 8.97
N PHE A 185 -25.57 12.83 8.17
CA PHE A 185 -25.43 11.42 8.52
C PHE A 185 -24.60 11.31 9.80
N VAL A 186 -25.29 11.08 10.92
CA VAL A 186 -24.67 10.66 12.16
C VAL A 186 -24.52 9.15 12.09
N PRO A 187 -23.30 8.61 11.93
CA PRO A 187 -23.14 7.16 11.92
C PRO A 187 -23.72 6.60 13.22
N PRO A 188 -24.50 5.51 13.14
CA PRO A 188 -25.00 4.88 14.36
C PRO A 188 -23.82 4.56 15.26
N PRO A 189 -23.95 4.71 16.59
CA PRO A 189 -22.87 4.38 17.50
C PRO A 189 -22.40 2.96 17.21
N PRO A 190 -21.08 2.73 17.09
CA PRO A 190 -20.57 1.43 16.70
C PRO A 190 -21.07 0.37 17.68
N PRO A 191 -21.41 -0.83 17.19
CA PRO A 191 -21.86 -1.90 18.06
C PRO A 191 -20.81 -2.15 19.16
N PRO A 192 -21.23 -2.42 20.41
CA PRO A 192 -20.29 -2.64 21.50
C PRO A 192 -19.35 -3.80 21.14
N LEU A 193 -18.05 -3.60 21.39
CA LEU A 193 -17.05 -4.62 21.08
C LEU A 193 -17.45 -5.95 21.74
N PRO A 194 -17.47 -7.05 20.98
CA PRO A 194 -17.78 -8.36 21.55
C PRO A 194 -16.77 -8.65 22.66
N ARG A 195 -17.28 -9.00 23.85
CA ARG A 195 -16.43 -9.37 24.98
C ARG A 195 -15.60 -10.58 24.56
N GLY A 196 -14.27 -10.43 24.59
CA GLY A 196 -13.35 -11.46 24.11
C GLY A 196 -13.64 -12.82 24.76
N ASP A 197 -13.89 -13.81 23.92
CA ASP A 197 -14.17 -15.19 24.32
C ASP A 197 -12.96 -15.81 25.04
N LEU A 198 -13.21 -16.62 26.08
CA LEU A 198 -12.16 -17.29 26.86
C LEU A 198 -11.28 -18.19 25.99
N THR A 199 -11.86 -18.80 24.96
CA THR A 199 -11.14 -19.62 23.98
C THR A 199 -10.09 -18.80 23.23
N SER A 200 -10.45 -17.59 22.78
CA SER A 200 -9.53 -16.68 22.09
C SER A 200 -8.39 -16.25 22.99
N ARG A 201 -8.69 -15.97 24.27
CA ARG A 201 -7.66 -15.59 25.26
C ARG A 201 -6.71 -16.74 25.54
N ALA A 202 -7.23 -17.97 25.67
CA ALA A 202 -6.41 -19.17 25.87
C ALA A 202 -5.52 -19.46 24.65
N ALA A 203 -6.04 -19.24 23.44
CA ALA A 203 -5.29 -19.47 22.21
C ALA A 203 -4.14 -18.45 22.04
N TRP A 204 -4.39 -17.16 22.31
CA TRP A 204 -3.34 -16.14 22.38
C TRP A 204 -2.33 -16.41 23.49
N ALA A 205 -2.78 -16.90 24.65
CA ALA A 205 -1.90 -17.30 25.74
C ALA A 205 -1.02 -18.50 25.37
N GLY A 206 -1.54 -19.48 24.64
CA GLY A 206 -0.72 -20.59 24.10
C GLY A 206 0.28 -20.10 23.06
N LEU A 207 -0.17 -19.25 22.12
CA LEU A 207 0.63 -18.74 21.01
C LEU A 207 1.79 -17.85 21.47
N LEU A 208 1.55 -16.91 22.37
CA LEU A 208 2.59 -16.00 22.87
C LEU A 208 3.26 -16.54 24.14
N GLY A 209 2.49 -17.19 25.00
CA GLY A 209 3.00 -17.70 26.28
C GLY A 209 3.98 -18.85 26.11
N GLY A 210 3.81 -19.72 25.10
CA GLY A 210 4.76 -20.81 24.89
C GLY A 210 6.18 -20.32 24.60
N PRO A 211 6.39 -19.52 23.53
CA PRO A 211 7.68 -18.89 23.23
C PRO A 211 8.20 -18.01 24.37
N ALA A 212 7.33 -17.22 25.02
CA ALA A 212 7.73 -16.36 26.13
C ALA A 212 8.23 -17.15 27.35
N VAL A 213 7.58 -18.27 27.70
CA VAL A 213 8.01 -19.14 28.81
C VAL A 213 9.37 -19.77 28.51
N LEU A 214 9.59 -20.24 27.28
CA LEU A 214 10.89 -20.77 26.89
C LEU A 214 11.97 -19.68 26.95
N LEU A 215 11.69 -18.49 26.43
CA LEU A 215 12.61 -17.36 26.45
C LEU A 215 12.99 -16.96 27.88
N VAL A 216 12.01 -16.81 28.78
CA VAL A 216 12.27 -16.51 30.20
C VAL A 216 13.05 -17.62 30.87
N SER A 217 12.72 -18.89 30.59
CA SER A 217 13.45 -20.03 31.15
C SER A 217 14.91 -20.06 30.71
N THR A 218 15.18 -19.70 29.45
CA THR A 218 16.55 -19.59 28.93
C THR A 218 17.31 -18.42 29.58
N ILE A 219 16.68 -17.25 29.73
CA ILE A 219 17.32 -16.07 30.35
C ILE A 219 17.63 -16.32 31.83
N LEU A 220 16.72 -16.95 32.58
CA LEU A 220 16.92 -17.27 34.00
C LEU A 220 17.76 -18.54 34.23
N GLY A 221 18.12 -19.27 33.17
CA GLY A 221 18.94 -20.49 33.27
C GLY A 221 18.23 -21.65 33.96
N PHE A 222 16.89 -21.66 33.97
CA PHE A 222 16.14 -22.77 34.58
C PHE A 222 16.25 -24.02 33.71
N SER A 223 16.63 -25.14 34.34
CA SER A 223 16.60 -26.45 33.70
C SER A 223 15.15 -26.92 33.58
N VAL A 224 14.58 -26.75 32.39
CA VAL A 224 13.21 -27.18 32.08
C VAL A 224 13.22 -28.67 31.73
N PRO A 225 12.44 -29.50 32.43
CA PRO A 225 12.37 -30.92 32.08
C PRO A 225 11.74 -31.09 30.69
N GLY A 226 12.22 -32.08 29.92
CA GLY A 226 11.82 -32.24 28.51
C GLY A 226 10.32 -32.42 28.27
N TRP A 227 9.58 -32.99 29.23
CA TRP A 227 8.11 -33.09 29.14
C TRP A 227 7.42 -31.72 29.20
N LEU A 228 8.01 -30.74 29.88
CA LEU A 228 7.47 -29.38 29.98
C LEU A 228 7.72 -28.63 28.68
N VAL A 229 8.90 -28.81 28.05
CA VAL A 229 9.18 -28.30 26.70
C VAL A 229 8.17 -28.86 25.70
N LEU A 230 7.89 -30.17 25.76
CA LEU A 230 6.86 -30.79 24.92
C LEU A 230 5.47 -30.19 25.19
N ALA A 231 5.08 -30.01 26.45
CA ALA A 231 3.78 -29.42 26.80
C ALA A 231 3.64 -27.98 26.29
N VAL A 232 4.70 -27.18 26.40
CA VAL A 232 4.75 -25.80 25.89
C VAL A 232 4.62 -25.77 24.36
N LEU A 233 5.35 -26.64 23.67
CA LEU A 233 5.25 -26.76 22.21
C LEU A 233 3.85 -27.18 21.77
N CYS A 234 3.25 -28.17 22.44
CA CYS A 234 1.88 -28.60 22.18
C CYS A 234 0.87 -27.46 22.40
N ALA A 235 1.02 -26.68 23.48
CA ALA A 235 0.15 -25.53 23.76
C ALA A 235 0.30 -24.43 22.70
N PHE A 236 1.51 -24.18 22.21
CA PHE A 236 1.77 -23.23 21.12
C PHE A 236 1.07 -23.65 19.83
N VAL A 237 1.27 -24.91 19.39
CA VAL A 237 0.66 -25.44 18.17
C VAL A 237 -0.87 -25.46 18.29
N ALA A 238 -1.42 -25.91 19.42
CA ALA A 238 -2.86 -25.92 19.67
C ALA A 238 -3.45 -24.50 19.64
N GLY A 239 -2.79 -23.52 20.26
CA GLY A 239 -3.21 -22.12 20.23
C GLY A 239 -3.24 -21.55 18.81
N PHE A 240 -2.21 -21.84 18.01
CA PHE A 240 -2.15 -21.41 16.60
C PHE A 240 -3.27 -22.03 15.75
N VAL A 241 -3.48 -23.35 15.85
CA VAL A 241 -4.53 -24.05 15.09
C VAL A 241 -5.93 -23.53 15.44
N VAL A 242 -6.20 -23.28 16.73
CA VAL A 242 -7.49 -22.70 17.17
C VAL A 242 -7.71 -21.30 16.57
N LEU A 243 -6.66 -20.48 16.44
CA LEU A 243 -6.75 -19.17 15.78
C LEU A 243 -7.10 -19.30 14.29
N LEU A 244 -6.48 -20.24 13.58
CA LEU A 244 -6.72 -20.46 12.16
C LEU A 244 -8.18 -20.86 11.89
N ILE A 245 -8.70 -21.85 12.63
CA ILE A 245 -10.08 -22.32 12.49
C ILE A 245 -11.04 -21.15 12.73
N ARG A 246 -10.82 -20.39 13.82
CA ARG A 246 -11.70 -19.28 14.19
C ARG A 246 -11.62 -18.09 13.24
N MET A 247 -10.50 -17.92 12.52
CA MET A 247 -10.38 -16.87 11.51
C MET A 247 -11.23 -17.18 10.27
N GLY A 248 -11.41 -18.47 9.94
CA GLY A 248 -12.25 -18.93 8.83
C GLY A 248 -13.77 -18.85 9.09
N ASP A 249 -14.20 -18.82 10.35
CA ASP A 249 -15.63 -18.84 10.71
C ASP A 249 -16.33 -17.46 10.68
N ARG A 250 -15.67 -16.40 10.22
CA ARG A 250 -16.33 -15.09 10.09
C ARG A 250 -17.12 -15.02 8.77
N PRO A 251 -18.46 -14.87 8.81
CA PRO A 251 -19.21 -14.60 7.59
C PRO A 251 -18.74 -13.28 6.95
N PRO A 252 -18.82 -13.15 5.61
CA PRO A 252 -18.54 -11.89 4.92
C PRO A 252 -19.34 -10.76 5.56
N ARG A 253 -18.69 -9.64 5.90
CA ARG A 253 -19.33 -8.53 6.63
C ARG A 253 -20.25 -7.66 5.78
N ASP A 254 -20.45 -7.99 4.50
CA ASP A 254 -21.07 -7.09 3.52
C ASP A 254 -22.30 -7.70 2.85
N SER A 255 -23.09 -8.53 3.54
CA SER A 255 -24.40 -8.98 3.03
C SER A 255 -25.57 -8.27 3.71
N GLY A 256 -25.43 -6.96 3.90
CA GLY A 256 -26.55 -6.07 4.23
C GLY A 256 -27.28 -5.64 2.94
N PRO A 257 -28.59 -5.34 2.96
CA PRO A 257 -29.35 -4.89 1.79
C PRO A 257 -28.96 -3.51 1.21
N ASP A 258 -27.83 -2.95 1.63
CA ASP A 258 -27.38 -1.59 1.35
C ASP A 258 -25.97 -1.63 0.74
N ASP A 259 -25.81 -2.53 -0.25
CA ASP A 259 -24.65 -2.51 -1.14
C ASP A 259 -24.70 -1.19 -1.90
N GLY A 260 -23.76 -0.30 -1.57
CA GLY A 260 -23.59 1.05 -2.13
C GLY A 260 -23.19 1.09 -3.60
N ALA A 261 -23.75 0.20 -4.42
CA ALA A 261 -23.67 0.29 -5.87
C ALA A 261 -24.86 1.11 -6.40
N ILE A 262 -24.63 2.40 -6.62
CA ILE A 262 -25.49 3.20 -7.49
C ILE A 262 -25.19 2.82 -8.95
N ILE A 263 -26.19 2.26 -9.63
CA ILE A 263 -26.22 2.03 -11.09
C ILE A 263 -26.65 3.28 -11.85
#